data_AF-A0A4R0QL51-F1
#
_entry.id   AF-A0A4R0QL51-F1
#
_cell.length_a   1.000
_cell.length_b   1.000
_cell.length_c   1.000
_cell.angle_alpha   90.00
_cell.angle_beta   90.00
_cell.angle_gamma   90.00
#
_symmetry.space_group_name_H-M   'P 1'
#
loop_
_entity.id
_entity.type
_entity.pdbx_description
1 polymer ?
#
loop_
_entity_poly.entity_id
_entity_poly.type
_entity_poly.pdbx_seq_one_letter_code
_entity_poly.pdbx_strand_id
1 'polypeptide(L)'
;MKKVFLPLIWVALLSCIPYVGVAYFGMSYIFGVVIPYLAALLFIGGFSWRIYDWLSRPVPFCITTTCGQEKSLDWIAHQKLESPATKWQAALRVMTEVLFFRSLFRNTKAELHTGPQLAYASSKWLWMGGLAFHWSLLVIGLRHARFFFMEPPLFIRLVERTDRFFELTLPAFYMTDALVLTAITFLVFRRLRDAKLRIISLQTDFFPLFLIGAIALVGMSMRYVEKVDVMAVKAQMMNLLSFSFAAPVEIGPFFYVHLFLASVLAVYFPFSKLMHAGAIFLSPTRNLANNSREKRHVNPWNKPIKFRTYAEYEDEYREKMKKAGLPVEKD
;
A
#
# COMPACT_ATOMS: atom_id res chain seq x y z
N MET A 1 8.97 15.49 19.80
CA MET A 1 9.26 16.44 18.70
C MET A 1 10.36 15.95 17.74
N LYS A 2 11.53 15.48 18.22
CA LYS A 2 12.62 14.94 17.36
C LYS A 2 12.15 13.92 16.30
N LYS A 3 11.18 13.06 16.63
CA LYS A 3 10.57 12.07 15.72
C LYS A 3 9.96 12.66 14.44
N VAL A 4 9.58 13.94 14.45
CA VAL A 4 8.92 14.65 13.34
C VAL A 4 9.92 15.55 12.63
N PHE A 5 10.68 16.35 13.40
CA PHE A 5 11.63 17.30 12.82
C PHE A 5 12.77 16.63 12.05
N LEU A 6 13.30 15.51 12.52
CA LEU A 6 14.41 14.83 11.84
C LEU A 6 14.03 14.36 10.44
N PRO A 7 12.92 13.62 10.22
CA PRO A 7 12.45 13.30 8.87
C PRO A 7 12.28 14.50 7.94
N LEU A 8 11.76 15.62 8.46
CA LEU A 8 11.59 16.85 7.68
C LEU A 8 12.94 17.44 7.25
N ILE A 9 13.90 17.51 8.18
CA ILE A 9 15.27 17.97 7.91
C ILE A 9 15.94 17.06 6.88
N TRP A 10 15.81 15.73 7.02
CA TRP A 10 16.38 14.79 6.06
C TRP A 10 15.84 15.00 4.65
N VAL A 11 14.53 15.17 4.51
CA VAL A 11 13.93 15.45 3.20
C VAL A 11 14.40 16.79 2.64
N ALA A 12 14.52 17.83 3.46
CA ALA A 12 15.04 19.12 3.02
C ALA A 12 16.51 19.02 2.54
N LEU A 13 17.36 18.32 3.29
CA LEU A 13 18.75 18.07 2.91
C LEU A 13 18.84 17.26 1.60
N LEU A 14 18.01 16.21 1.46
CA LEU A 14 17.93 15.42 0.23
C LEU A 14 17.51 16.26 -0.98
N SER A 15 16.65 17.27 -0.80
CA SER A 15 16.27 18.19 -1.88
C SER A 15 17.42 19.11 -2.29
N CYS A 16 18.25 19.56 -1.35
CA CYS A 16 19.37 20.46 -1.63
C CYS A 16 20.50 19.81 -2.43
N ILE A 17 20.75 18.51 -2.23
CA ILE A 17 21.83 17.76 -2.90
C ILE A 17 21.78 17.89 -4.44
N PRO A 18 20.70 17.46 -5.13
CA PRO A 18 20.60 17.58 -6.58
C PRO A 18 20.52 19.03 -7.05
N TYR A 19 19.90 19.92 -6.27
CA TYR A 19 19.84 21.34 -6.60
C TYR A 19 21.26 21.92 -6.72
N VAL A 20 22.07 21.76 -5.67
CA VAL A 20 23.43 22.28 -5.63
C VAL A 20 24.32 21.58 -6.66
N GLY A 21 24.24 20.25 -6.75
CA GLY A 21 25.03 19.45 -7.68
C GLY A 21 24.81 19.83 -9.15
N VAL A 22 23.57 20.10 -9.54
CA VAL A 22 23.27 20.50 -10.93
C VAL A 22 23.52 21.97 -11.15
N ALA A 23 23.06 22.85 -10.25
CA ALA A 23 23.15 24.30 -10.45
C ALA A 23 24.59 24.84 -10.42
N TYR A 24 25.47 24.25 -9.63
CA TYR A 24 26.84 24.77 -9.42
C TYR A 24 27.96 23.85 -9.90
N PHE A 25 27.69 22.54 -10.07
CA PHE A 25 28.72 21.55 -10.38
C PHE A 25 28.45 20.75 -11.66
N GLY A 26 27.40 21.06 -12.43
CA GLY A 26 27.12 20.40 -13.70
C GLY A 26 26.84 18.90 -13.60
N MET A 27 26.40 18.39 -12.44
CA MET A 27 26.20 16.96 -12.18
C MET A 27 24.92 16.37 -12.80
N SER A 28 24.40 16.95 -13.89
CA SER A 28 23.15 16.56 -14.54
C SER A 28 23.15 15.08 -14.96
N TYR A 29 24.28 14.55 -15.43
CA TYR A 29 24.40 13.14 -15.80
C TYR A 29 24.18 12.18 -14.63
N ILE A 30 24.74 12.47 -13.45
CA ILE A 30 24.61 11.63 -12.27
C ILE A 30 23.14 11.57 -11.82
N PHE A 31 22.50 12.73 -11.71
CA PHE A 31 21.12 12.84 -11.23
C PHE A 31 20.07 12.47 -12.29
N GLY A 32 20.37 12.64 -13.57
CA GLY A 32 19.47 12.39 -14.69
C GLY A 32 19.54 10.98 -15.27
N VAL A 33 20.65 10.26 -15.06
CA VAL A 33 20.92 8.95 -15.70
C VAL A 33 21.29 7.90 -14.65
N VAL A 34 22.40 8.10 -13.93
CA VAL A 34 22.98 7.07 -13.04
C VAL A 34 22.04 6.74 -11.87
N ILE A 35 21.59 7.77 -11.14
CA ILE A 35 20.74 7.58 -9.96
C ILE A 35 19.37 6.97 -10.33
N PRO A 36 18.65 7.44 -11.37
CA PRO A 36 17.40 6.83 -11.79
C PRO A 36 17.53 5.34 -12.15
N TYR A 37 18.58 4.94 -12.88
CA TYR A 37 18.79 3.53 -13.21
C TYR A 37 19.08 2.68 -11.97
N LEU A 38 19.94 3.17 -11.06
CA LEU A 38 20.21 2.47 -9.80
C LEU A 38 18.94 2.35 -8.95
N ALA A 39 18.14 3.41 -8.89
CA ALA A 39 16.88 3.41 -8.17
C ALA A 39 15.86 2.43 -8.77
N ALA A 40 15.76 2.37 -10.10
CA ALA A 40 14.91 1.41 -10.79
C ALA A 40 15.35 -0.04 -10.52
N LEU A 41 16.65 -0.32 -10.57
CA LEU A 41 17.20 -1.63 -10.26
C LEU A 41 16.87 -2.07 -8.81
N LEU A 42 17.12 -1.18 -7.84
CA LEU A 42 16.85 -1.46 -6.42
C LEU A 42 15.34 -1.58 -6.14
N PHE A 43 14.51 -0.76 -6.79
CA PHE A 43 13.06 -0.84 -6.67
C PHE A 43 12.52 -2.17 -7.22
N ILE A 44 12.83 -2.50 -8.48
CA ILE A 44 12.34 -3.72 -9.14
C ILE A 44 12.89 -4.96 -8.46
N GLY A 45 14.19 -4.99 -8.15
CA GLY A 45 14.83 -6.10 -7.46
C GLY A 45 14.27 -6.30 -6.05
N GLY A 46 14.20 -5.22 -5.26
CA GLY A 46 13.68 -5.27 -3.90
C GLY A 46 12.19 -5.62 -3.84
N PHE A 47 11.37 -5.08 -4.75
CA PHE A 47 9.95 -5.39 -4.81
C PHE A 47 9.73 -6.85 -5.21
N SER A 48 10.39 -7.31 -6.28
CA SER A 48 10.33 -8.71 -6.73
C SER A 48 10.75 -9.68 -5.63
N TRP A 49 11.84 -9.38 -4.92
CA TRP A 49 12.31 -10.20 -3.81
C TRP A 49 11.28 -10.29 -2.68
N ARG A 50 10.65 -9.16 -2.31
CA ARG A 50 9.59 -9.16 -1.29
C ARG A 50 8.37 -9.99 -1.70
N ILE A 51 7.94 -9.88 -2.96
CA ILE A 51 6.82 -10.68 -3.48
C ILE A 51 7.18 -12.17 -3.47
N TYR A 52 8.37 -12.53 -3.93
CA TYR A 52 8.86 -13.90 -3.91
C TYR A 52 8.93 -14.48 -2.48
N ASP A 53 9.50 -13.73 -1.54
CA ASP A 53 9.59 -14.10 -0.12
C ASP A 53 8.20 -14.38 0.49
N TRP A 54 7.19 -13.57 0.15
CA TRP A 54 5.83 -13.78 0.63
C TRP A 54 5.12 -14.96 -0.04
N LEU A 55 5.25 -15.12 -1.35
CA LEU A 55 4.64 -16.23 -2.09
C LEU A 55 5.25 -17.59 -1.71
N SER A 56 6.53 -17.60 -1.36
CA SER A 56 7.24 -18.82 -0.95
C SER A 56 6.88 -19.29 0.46
N ARG A 57 6.23 -18.43 1.27
CA ARG A 57 5.81 -18.80 2.64
C ARG A 57 4.53 -19.65 2.57
N PRO A 58 4.54 -20.87 3.11
CA PRO A 58 3.36 -21.71 3.12
C PRO A 58 2.28 -21.14 4.03
N VAL A 59 1.02 -21.36 3.64
CA VAL A 59 -0.18 -20.97 4.39
C VAL A 59 -0.87 -22.26 4.85
N PRO A 60 -0.43 -22.86 5.97
CA PRO A 60 -0.88 -24.20 6.38
C PRO A 60 -2.32 -24.24 6.87
N PHE A 61 -2.93 -23.09 7.18
CA PHE A 61 -4.28 -22.97 7.72
C PHE A 61 -5.08 -21.90 6.99
N CYS A 62 -6.38 -22.14 6.87
CA CYS A 62 -7.33 -21.12 6.44
C CYS A 62 -7.64 -20.18 7.61
N ILE A 63 -6.93 -19.04 7.65
CA ILE A 63 -7.00 -18.03 8.72
C ILE A 63 -7.75 -16.77 8.28
N THR A 64 -8.75 -16.92 7.42
CA THR A 64 -9.58 -15.82 6.94
C THR A 64 -10.22 -15.09 8.12
N THR A 65 -9.97 -13.79 8.24
CA THR A 65 -10.68 -12.97 9.23
C THR A 65 -12.06 -12.62 8.71
N THR A 66 -13.08 -12.72 9.55
CA THR A 66 -14.46 -12.42 9.18
C THR A 66 -15.13 -11.54 10.23
N CYS A 67 -16.00 -10.63 9.81
CA CYS A 67 -16.80 -9.79 10.73
C CYS A 67 -18.29 -9.78 10.36
N GLY A 68 -18.72 -10.73 9.54
CA GLY A 68 -20.10 -10.87 9.11
C GLY A 68 -20.53 -12.33 9.07
N GLN A 69 -21.81 -12.53 8.78
CA GLN A 69 -22.44 -13.85 8.72
C GLN A 69 -21.79 -14.74 7.65
N GLU A 70 -21.30 -15.91 8.05
CA GLU A 70 -20.82 -16.98 7.16
C GLU A 70 -21.96 -17.62 6.37
N LYS A 71 -21.65 -18.20 5.21
CA LYS A 71 -22.60 -19.00 4.44
C LYS A 71 -22.95 -20.26 5.23
N SER A 72 -24.20 -20.38 5.64
CA SER A 72 -24.71 -21.52 6.40
C SER A 72 -25.98 -22.09 5.76
N LEU A 73 -27.14 -21.78 6.33
CA LEU A 73 -28.45 -22.24 5.87
C LEU A 73 -29.05 -21.24 4.88
N ASP A 74 -29.86 -21.71 3.94
CA ASP A 74 -30.38 -20.89 2.83
C ASP A 74 -31.24 -19.70 3.29
N TRP A 75 -31.86 -19.80 4.48
CA TRP A 75 -32.65 -18.71 5.07
C TRP A 75 -31.82 -17.68 5.84
N ILE A 76 -30.52 -17.92 6.09
CA ILE A 76 -29.65 -16.97 6.81
C ILE A 76 -28.87 -16.15 5.78
N ALA A 77 -29.10 -14.83 5.77
CA ALA A 77 -28.46 -13.93 4.82
C ALA A 77 -26.92 -13.94 4.95
N HIS A 78 -26.25 -14.43 3.91
CA HIS A 78 -24.79 -14.50 3.83
C HIS A 78 -24.16 -13.13 3.53
N GLN A 79 -23.20 -12.70 4.35
CA GLN A 79 -22.43 -11.48 4.10
C GLN A 79 -21.19 -11.77 3.23
N LYS A 80 -21.39 -11.78 1.91
CA LYS A 80 -20.39 -12.18 0.90
C LYS A 80 -19.01 -11.51 1.04
N LEU A 81 -18.93 -10.23 1.38
CA LEU A 81 -17.63 -9.53 1.48
C LEU A 81 -16.98 -9.64 2.87
N GLU A 82 -17.80 -9.82 3.91
CA GLU A 82 -17.30 -9.87 5.30
C GLU A 82 -16.98 -11.30 5.75
N SER A 83 -17.56 -12.30 5.07
CA SER A 83 -17.29 -13.72 5.27
C SER A 83 -17.26 -14.40 3.90
N PRO A 84 -16.21 -14.18 3.09
CA PRO A 84 -16.18 -14.63 1.70
C PRO A 84 -16.14 -16.15 1.60
N ALA A 85 -17.16 -16.78 1.01
CA ALA A 85 -17.21 -18.24 0.85
C ALA A 85 -16.44 -18.72 -0.39
N THR A 86 -16.17 -17.84 -1.36
CA THR A 86 -15.48 -18.18 -2.62
C THR A 86 -14.25 -17.31 -2.85
N LYS A 87 -13.31 -17.80 -3.67
CA LYS A 87 -12.12 -17.03 -4.08
C LYS A 87 -12.48 -15.68 -4.71
N TRP A 88 -13.57 -15.65 -5.49
CA TRP A 88 -14.06 -14.40 -6.10
C TRP A 88 -14.56 -13.40 -5.06
N GLN A 89 -15.30 -13.85 -4.05
CA GLN A 89 -15.74 -12.99 -2.95
C GLN A 89 -14.55 -12.45 -2.14
N ALA A 90 -13.52 -13.28 -1.91
CA ALA A 90 -12.29 -12.86 -1.25
C ALA A 90 -11.50 -11.84 -2.08
N ALA A 91 -11.40 -12.05 -3.40
CA ALA A 91 -10.80 -11.08 -4.32
C ALA A 91 -11.56 -9.75 -4.29
N LEU A 92 -12.90 -9.78 -4.37
CA LEU A 92 -13.73 -8.57 -4.31
C LEU A 92 -13.58 -7.85 -2.95
N ARG A 93 -13.50 -8.59 -1.84
CA ARG A 93 -13.17 -8.03 -0.52
C ARG A 93 -11.86 -7.25 -0.58
N VAL A 94 -10.77 -7.89 -1.03
CA VAL A 94 -9.45 -7.24 -1.16
C VAL A 94 -9.53 -6.00 -2.05
N MET A 95 -10.18 -6.08 -3.21
CA MET A 95 -10.33 -4.93 -4.11
C MET A 95 -11.09 -3.77 -3.46
N THR A 96 -12.15 -4.04 -2.70
CA THR A 96 -12.86 -2.98 -1.97
C THR A 96 -12.06 -2.38 -0.82
N GLU A 97 -11.13 -3.13 -0.23
CA GLU A 97 -10.18 -2.57 0.73
C GLU A 97 -9.15 -1.67 0.03
N VAL A 98 -8.58 -2.10 -1.10
CA VAL A 98 -7.59 -1.31 -1.84
C VAL A 98 -8.18 -0.01 -2.38
N LEU A 99 -9.37 -0.07 -2.99
CA LEU A 99 -9.97 1.07 -3.68
C LEU A 99 -10.78 1.97 -2.76
N PHE A 100 -11.38 1.43 -1.70
CA PHE A 100 -12.35 2.17 -0.88
C PHE A 100 -12.12 2.08 0.62
N PHE A 101 -11.06 1.42 1.10
CA PHE A 101 -10.80 1.20 2.54
C PHE A 101 -12.06 0.79 3.31
N ARG A 102 -12.81 -0.16 2.74
CA ARG A 102 -14.17 -0.47 3.16
C ARG A 102 -14.27 -0.85 4.64
N SER A 103 -13.30 -1.60 5.17
CA SER A 103 -13.25 -1.94 6.60
C SER A 103 -13.04 -0.71 7.48
N LEU A 104 -12.20 0.23 7.06
CA LEU A 104 -11.96 1.48 7.77
C LEU A 104 -13.22 2.36 7.79
N PHE A 105 -13.98 2.44 6.69
CA PHE A 105 -15.24 3.20 6.67
C PHE A 105 -16.24 2.73 7.73
N ARG A 106 -16.30 1.41 7.96
CA ARG A 106 -17.21 0.76 8.91
C ARG A 106 -16.66 0.71 10.33
N ASN A 107 -15.39 1.07 10.54
CA ASN A 107 -14.75 0.92 11.83
C ASN A 107 -15.32 1.94 12.84
N THR A 108 -15.98 1.40 13.86
CA THR A 108 -16.53 2.12 15.01
C THR A 108 -15.68 1.84 16.24
N LYS A 109 -15.41 2.88 17.02
CA LYS A 109 -14.61 2.81 18.24
C LYS A 109 -15.48 3.14 19.43
N ALA A 110 -15.56 2.24 20.39
CA ALA A 110 -16.21 2.52 21.66
C ALA A 110 -15.31 3.45 22.51
N GLU A 111 -15.84 4.57 22.96
CA GLU A 111 -15.19 5.57 23.79
C GLU A 111 -16.04 5.80 25.04
N LEU A 112 -15.41 5.66 26.21
CA LEU A 112 -16.04 5.97 27.48
C LEU A 112 -15.85 7.46 27.74
N HIS A 113 -16.95 8.20 27.81
CA HIS A 113 -16.93 9.61 28.22
C HIS A 113 -17.05 9.71 29.74
N THR A 114 -16.93 10.93 30.29
CA THR A 114 -17.04 11.16 31.74
C THR A 114 -18.40 10.65 32.26
N GLY A 115 -18.40 9.54 33.00
CA GLY A 115 -19.59 8.83 33.49
C GLY A 115 -19.80 7.44 32.84
N PRO A 116 -20.95 6.78 33.06
CA PRO A 116 -21.26 5.46 32.47
C PRO A 116 -21.76 5.58 31.02
N GLN A 117 -21.23 6.52 30.24
CA GLN A 117 -21.67 6.77 28.86
C GLN A 117 -20.65 6.22 27.86
N LEU A 118 -21.04 5.15 27.17
CA LEU A 118 -20.29 4.58 26.07
C LEU A 118 -20.77 5.22 24.76
N ALA A 119 -19.92 6.03 24.12
CA ALA A 119 -20.16 6.54 22.78
C ALA A 119 -19.41 5.71 21.74
N TYR A 120 -19.90 5.69 20.50
CA TYR A 120 -19.22 5.05 19.39
C TYR A 120 -18.73 6.10 18.39
N ALA A 121 -17.43 6.37 18.39
CA ALA A 121 -16.79 7.28 17.44
C ALA A 121 -16.54 6.58 16.10
N SER A 122 -16.87 7.25 15.00
CA SER A 122 -16.60 6.74 13.65
C SER A 122 -15.24 7.20 13.13
N SER A 123 -14.53 6.33 12.40
CA SER A 123 -13.25 6.67 11.78
C SER A 123 -13.38 7.29 10.37
N LYS A 124 -14.56 7.81 10.00
CA LYS A 124 -14.86 8.43 8.68
C LYS A 124 -13.90 9.54 8.25
N TRP A 125 -13.41 10.38 9.17
CA TRP A 125 -12.43 11.41 8.83
C TRP A 125 -11.08 10.82 8.40
N LEU A 126 -10.64 9.76 9.10
CA LEU A 126 -9.43 9.02 8.71
C LEU A 126 -9.65 8.29 7.39
N TRP A 127 -10.83 7.68 7.21
CA TRP A 127 -11.21 7.06 5.94
C TRP A 127 -11.11 8.06 4.78
N MET A 128 -11.75 9.22 4.90
CA MET A 128 -11.75 10.24 3.84
C MET A 128 -10.35 10.79 3.55
N GLY A 129 -9.59 11.17 4.58
CA GLY A 129 -8.22 11.67 4.39
C GLY A 129 -7.27 10.61 3.84
N GLY A 130 -7.40 9.36 4.28
CA GLY A 130 -6.65 8.23 3.75
C GLY A 130 -7.01 7.96 2.28
N LEU A 131 -8.30 7.97 1.94
CA LEU A 131 -8.79 7.75 0.59
C LEU A 131 -8.33 8.85 -0.36
N ALA A 132 -8.47 10.13 0.05
CA ALA A 132 -7.99 11.28 -0.71
C ALA A 132 -6.49 11.20 -0.99
N PHE A 133 -5.68 10.82 -0.01
CA PHE A 133 -4.24 10.60 -0.19
C PHE A 133 -3.95 9.53 -1.25
N HIS A 134 -4.53 8.33 -1.12
CA HIS A 134 -4.21 7.22 -2.01
C HIS A 134 -4.76 7.41 -3.44
N TRP A 135 -5.98 7.92 -3.59
CA TRP A 135 -6.53 8.21 -4.92
C TRP A 135 -5.77 9.33 -5.60
N SER A 136 -5.34 10.36 -4.87
CA SER A 136 -4.48 11.40 -5.45
C SER A 136 -3.18 10.81 -5.96
N LEU A 137 -2.51 9.94 -5.18
CA LEU A 137 -1.29 9.27 -5.63
C LEU A 137 -1.51 8.35 -6.83
N LEU A 138 -2.62 7.61 -6.86
CA LEU A 138 -2.97 6.75 -7.99
C LEU A 138 -3.16 7.60 -9.26
N VAL A 139 -3.97 8.66 -9.19
CA VAL A 139 -4.23 9.56 -10.32
C VAL A 139 -2.95 10.26 -10.76
N ILE A 140 -2.16 10.81 -9.82
CA ILE A 140 -0.83 11.40 -10.06
C ILE A 140 0.06 10.40 -10.81
N GLY A 141 0.18 9.17 -10.32
CA GLY A 141 0.99 8.12 -10.96
C GLY A 141 0.51 7.79 -12.37
N LEU A 142 -0.80 7.65 -12.57
CA LEU A 142 -1.39 7.39 -13.90
C LEU A 142 -1.14 8.53 -14.88
N ARG A 143 -1.22 9.80 -14.45
CA ARG A 143 -0.86 10.92 -15.33
C ARG A 143 0.64 11.01 -15.59
N HIS A 144 1.49 10.66 -14.62
CA HIS A 144 2.95 10.62 -14.83
C HIS A 144 3.35 9.59 -15.89
N ALA A 145 2.55 8.53 -16.07
CA ALA A 145 2.79 7.55 -17.13
C ALA A 145 2.84 8.18 -18.54
N ARG A 146 2.24 9.37 -18.76
CA ARG A 146 2.32 10.10 -20.04
C ARG A 146 3.76 10.35 -20.54
N PHE A 147 4.72 10.49 -19.63
CA PHE A 147 6.11 10.79 -19.98
C PHE A 147 6.86 9.59 -20.55
N PHE A 148 6.27 8.40 -20.43
CA PHE A 148 6.82 7.13 -20.89
C PHE A 148 6.18 6.63 -22.19
N PHE A 149 5.35 7.47 -22.84
CA PHE A 149 4.73 7.16 -24.13
C PHE A 149 5.00 8.26 -25.16
N MET A 150 5.30 7.87 -26.41
CA MET A 150 5.37 8.81 -27.53
C MET A 150 4.02 9.53 -27.71
N GLU A 151 2.92 8.79 -27.66
CA GLU A 151 1.57 9.33 -27.55
C GLU A 151 0.85 8.65 -26.37
N PRO A 152 0.39 9.40 -25.34
CA PRO A 152 -0.28 8.80 -24.20
C PRO A 152 -1.59 8.11 -24.62
N PRO A 153 -1.85 6.85 -24.19
CA PRO A 153 -3.11 6.16 -24.45
C PRO A 153 -4.35 6.94 -24.00
N LEU A 154 -5.50 6.63 -24.60
CA LEU A 154 -6.77 7.33 -24.34
C LEU A 154 -7.11 7.41 -22.84
N PHE A 155 -6.92 6.33 -22.08
CA PHE A 155 -7.25 6.33 -20.66
C PHE A 155 -6.43 7.35 -19.84
N ILE A 156 -5.14 7.51 -20.16
CA ILE A 156 -4.28 8.51 -19.48
C ILE A 156 -4.80 9.92 -19.79
N ARG A 157 -5.14 10.18 -21.06
CA ARG A 157 -5.69 11.47 -21.50
C ARG A 157 -7.02 11.79 -20.82
N LEU A 158 -7.89 10.78 -20.65
CA LEU A 158 -9.16 10.95 -19.94
C LEU A 158 -8.94 11.28 -18.46
N VAL A 159 -8.06 10.54 -17.77
CA VAL A 159 -7.69 10.81 -16.38
C VAL A 159 -7.14 12.22 -16.23
N GLU A 160 -6.21 12.61 -17.10
CA GLU A 160 -5.61 13.95 -17.09
C GLU A 160 -6.66 15.04 -17.31
N ARG A 161 -7.58 14.85 -18.27
CA ARG A 161 -8.67 15.80 -18.52
C ARG A 161 -9.59 15.96 -17.32
N THR A 162 -9.94 14.86 -16.65
CA THR A 162 -10.80 14.93 -15.46
C THR A 162 -10.13 15.56 -14.24
N ASP A 163 -8.81 15.41 -14.12
CA ASP A 163 -8.02 15.94 -13.00
C ASP A 163 -7.73 17.44 -13.15
N ARG A 164 -7.80 17.98 -14.39
CA ARG A 164 -7.82 19.42 -14.68
C ARG A 164 -9.16 20.01 -14.25
N PHE A 165 -9.40 20.04 -12.95
CA PHE A 165 -10.66 20.43 -12.34
C PHE A 165 -10.96 21.93 -12.52
N PHE A 166 -9.91 22.74 -12.70
CA PHE A 166 -10.02 24.16 -12.94
C PHE A 166 -9.12 24.56 -14.12
N GLU A 167 -9.72 24.75 -15.29
CA GLU A 167 -9.14 25.56 -16.37
C GLU A 167 -9.11 27.06 -16.01
N LEU A 168 -9.29 27.40 -14.71
CA LEU A 168 -9.26 28.76 -14.17
C LEU A 168 -7.87 29.40 -14.23
N THR A 169 -6.80 28.60 -14.34
CA THR A 169 -5.41 29.09 -14.36
C THR A 169 -4.68 28.66 -15.62
N LEU A 170 -3.71 29.47 -16.06
CA LEU A 170 -2.76 29.12 -17.11
C LEU A 170 -1.35 28.98 -16.48
N PRO A 171 -0.79 27.76 -16.35
CA PRO A 171 -1.31 26.46 -16.78
C PRO A 171 -2.43 25.90 -15.87
N ALA A 172 -3.24 24.99 -16.43
CA ALA A 172 -4.38 24.37 -15.72
C ALA A 172 -3.92 23.68 -14.42
N PHE A 173 -4.67 23.94 -13.35
CA PHE A 173 -4.41 23.40 -12.02
C PHE A 173 -4.98 21.99 -11.88
N TYR A 174 -4.16 21.05 -11.40
CA TYR A 174 -4.59 19.69 -11.09
C TYR A 174 -5.15 19.60 -9.68
N MET A 175 -6.40 19.16 -9.52
CA MET A 175 -7.03 19.05 -8.21
C MET A 175 -6.30 18.07 -7.31
N THR A 176 -5.80 16.96 -7.84
CA THR A 176 -5.10 15.97 -7.03
C THR A 176 -3.76 16.46 -6.46
N ASP A 177 -3.16 17.52 -7.03
CA ASP A 177 -1.99 18.19 -6.43
C ASP A 177 -2.37 18.87 -5.09
N ALA A 178 -3.49 19.60 -5.05
CA ALA A 178 -3.99 20.19 -3.80
C ALA A 178 -4.45 19.11 -2.81
N LEU A 179 -5.16 18.09 -3.30
CA LEU A 179 -5.72 17.04 -2.46
C LEU A 179 -4.63 16.21 -1.78
N VAL A 180 -3.53 15.87 -2.49
CA VAL A 180 -2.45 15.10 -1.88
C VAL A 180 -1.77 15.89 -0.75
N LEU A 181 -1.49 17.18 -0.95
CA LEU A 181 -0.88 18.03 0.09
C LEU A 181 -1.81 18.25 1.29
N THR A 182 -3.10 18.47 1.02
CA THR A 182 -4.12 18.61 2.06
C THR A 182 -4.25 17.32 2.87
N ALA A 183 -4.29 16.17 2.20
CA ALA A 183 -4.41 14.88 2.84
C ALA A 183 -3.16 14.52 3.66
N ILE A 184 -1.94 14.81 3.15
CA ILE A 184 -0.69 14.65 3.92
C ILE A 184 -0.74 15.51 5.18
N THR A 185 -1.11 16.79 5.04
CA THR A 185 -1.20 17.73 6.17
C THR A 185 -2.18 17.22 7.21
N PHE A 186 -3.38 16.79 6.79
CA PHE A 186 -4.39 16.19 7.66
C PHE A 186 -3.86 14.94 8.38
N LEU A 187 -3.23 14.00 7.66
CA LEU A 187 -2.74 12.74 8.23
C LEU A 187 -1.60 12.95 9.23
N VAL A 188 -0.68 13.86 8.94
CA VAL A 188 0.41 14.25 9.85
C VAL A 188 -0.20 14.93 11.08
N PHE A 189 -1.06 15.91 10.90
CA PHE A 189 -1.68 16.64 12.00
C PHE A 189 -2.50 15.73 12.92
N ARG A 190 -3.29 14.81 12.33
CA ARG A 190 -4.05 13.80 13.09
C ARG A 190 -3.13 12.94 13.95
N ARG A 191 -2.00 12.49 13.40
CA ARG A 191 -0.99 11.70 14.13
C ARG A 191 -0.37 12.49 15.28
N LEU A 192 -0.24 13.81 15.13
CA LEU A 192 0.26 14.71 16.18
C LEU A 192 -0.80 15.08 17.21
N ARG A 193 -2.08 15.11 16.86
CA ARG A 193 -3.18 15.42 17.80
C ARG A 193 -3.52 14.23 18.69
N ASP A 194 -3.54 13.01 18.14
CA ASP A 194 -3.88 11.79 18.89
C ASP A 194 -2.71 11.34 19.79
N ALA A 195 -2.95 11.31 21.10
CA ALA A 195 -1.94 10.94 22.09
C ALA A 195 -1.39 9.52 21.89
N LYS A 196 -2.25 8.55 21.56
CA LYS A 196 -1.84 7.16 21.35
C LYS A 196 -0.95 7.06 20.12
N LEU A 197 -1.32 7.74 19.03
CA LEU A 197 -0.53 7.76 17.81
C LEU A 197 0.82 8.45 18.02
N ARG A 198 0.89 9.57 18.74
CA ARG A 198 2.16 10.23 19.06
C ARG A 198 3.15 9.30 19.78
N ILE A 199 2.66 8.47 20.69
CA ILE A 199 3.49 7.55 21.47
C ILE A 199 4.07 6.47 20.56
N ILE A 200 3.21 5.80 19.77
CA ILE A 200 3.62 4.64 18.95
C ILE A 200 4.30 5.02 17.63
N SER A 201 4.14 6.27 17.16
CA SER A 201 4.72 6.68 15.88
C SER A 201 6.25 6.74 15.95
N LEU A 202 6.88 6.33 14.85
CA LEU A 202 8.32 6.33 14.62
C LEU A 202 8.67 7.34 13.52
N GLN A 203 9.96 7.66 13.38
CA GLN A 203 10.45 8.53 12.30
C GLN A 203 10.07 7.99 10.91
N THR A 204 10.09 6.67 10.75
CA THR A 204 9.69 5.96 9.52
C THR A 204 8.21 6.15 9.15
N ASP A 205 7.37 6.64 10.08
CA ASP A 205 5.97 6.96 9.78
C ASP A 205 5.78 8.37 9.21
N PHE A 206 6.75 9.27 9.44
CA PHE A 206 6.72 10.66 8.97
C PHE A 206 7.54 10.84 7.69
N PHE A 207 8.69 10.16 7.59
CA PHE A 207 9.59 10.25 6.45
C PHE A 207 8.91 10.08 5.08
N PRO A 208 8.18 8.99 4.80
CA PRO A 208 7.53 8.84 3.49
C PRO A 208 6.47 9.91 3.22
N LEU A 209 5.76 10.39 4.24
CA LEU A 209 4.76 11.46 4.07
C LEU A 209 5.43 12.78 3.68
N PHE A 210 6.54 13.14 4.32
CA PHE A 210 7.29 14.34 3.97
C PHE A 210 8.02 14.20 2.63
N LEU A 211 8.56 13.02 2.31
CA LEU A 211 9.20 12.77 1.02
C LEU A 211 8.19 12.91 -0.13
N ILE A 212 7.02 12.29 -0.03
CA ILE A 212 5.93 12.44 -1.02
C ILE A 212 5.45 13.90 -1.09
N GLY A 213 5.33 14.56 0.07
CA GLY A 213 4.98 15.98 0.11
C GLY A 213 5.99 16.87 -0.61
N ALA A 214 7.28 16.63 -0.42
CA ALA A 214 8.35 17.36 -1.11
C ALA A 214 8.36 17.08 -2.62
N ILE A 215 8.18 15.82 -3.04
CA ILE A 215 8.03 15.45 -4.46
C ILE A 215 6.86 16.23 -5.09
N ALA A 216 5.70 16.23 -4.43
CA ALA A 216 4.52 16.96 -4.91
C ALA A 216 4.77 18.47 -4.97
N LEU A 217 5.35 19.08 -3.92
CA LEU A 217 5.68 20.51 -3.89
C LEU A 217 6.65 20.90 -5.00
N VAL A 218 7.75 20.17 -5.17
CA VAL A 218 8.73 20.44 -6.23
C VAL A 218 8.10 20.26 -7.62
N GLY A 219 7.26 19.22 -7.80
CA GLY A 219 6.54 19.00 -9.06
C GLY A 219 5.57 20.14 -9.39
N MET A 220 4.87 20.67 -8.39
CA MET A 220 4.02 21.86 -8.54
C MET A 220 4.87 23.10 -8.86
N SER A 221 5.99 23.32 -8.17
CA SER A 221 6.90 24.44 -8.44
C SER A 221 7.43 24.39 -9.88
N MET A 222 7.84 23.22 -10.38
CA MET A 222 8.28 23.05 -11.76
C MET A 222 7.21 23.46 -12.77
N ARG A 223 5.93 23.18 -12.48
CA ARG A 223 4.82 23.45 -13.40
C ARG A 223 4.34 24.90 -13.34
N TYR A 224 4.13 25.43 -12.13
CA TYR A 224 3.43 26.71 -11.93
C TYR A 224 4.39 27.88 -11.73
N VAL A 225 5.60 27.65 -11.20
CA VAL A 225 6.59 28.69 -10.90
C VAL A 225 7.68 28.72 -11.98
N GLU A 226 8.48 27.65 -12.07
CA GLU A 226 9.64 27.57 -12.99
C GLU A 226 9.22 27.36 -14.45
N LYS A 227 8.06 26.74 -14.68
CA LYS A 227 7.51 26.42 -16.01
C LYS A 227 8.52 25.66 -16.89
N VAL A 228 9.09 24.61 -16.32
CA VAL A 228 10.08 23.74 -16.96
C VAL A 228 9.56 23.20 -18.31
N ASP A 229 10.46 23.08 -19.30
CA ASP A 229 10.13 22.49 -20.60
C ASP A 229 9.71 21.02 -20.48
N VAL A 230 8.40 20.80 -20.64
CA VAL A 230 7.75 19.49 -20.57
C VAL A 230 8.22 18.57 -21.70
N MET A 231 8.64 19.10 -22.85
CA MET A 231 9.14 18.31 -23.97
C MET A 231 10.53 17.75 -23.67
N ALA A 232 11.43 18.57 -23.11
CA ALA A 232 12.74 18.12 -22.65
C ALA A 232 12.62 17.07 -21.53
N VAL A 233 11.70 17.26 -20.58
CA VAL A 233 11.38 16.25 -19.55
C VAL A 233 10.92 14.93 -20.17
N LYS A 234 10.01 15.00 -21.14
CA LYS A 234 9.52 13.81 -21.85
C LYS A 234 10.64 13.11 -22.61
N ALA A 235 11.48 13.85 -23.32
CA ALA A 235 12.63 13.30 -24.03
C ALA A 235 13.58 12.57 -23.07
N GLN A 236 13.88 13.17 -21.90
CA GLN A 236 14.70 12.52 -20.87
C GLN A 236 14.07 11.22 -20.37
N MET A 237 12.76 11.19 -20.12
CA MET A 237 12.10 9.98 -19.65
C MET A 237 12.06 8.86 -20.71
N MET A 238 11.88 9.22 -21.99
CA MET A 238 11.96 8.26 -23.10
C MET A 238 13.38 7.72 -23.29
N ASN A 239 14.41 8.53 -23.10
CA ASN A 239 15.81 8.09 -23.11
C ASN A 239 16.07 7.07 -22.00
N LEU A 240 15.61 7.34 -20.77
CA LEU A 240 15.72 6.39 -19.67
C LEU A 240 14.98 5.08 -19.95
N LEU A 241 13.76 5.17 -20.50
CA LEU A 241 12.95 3.98 -20.82
C LEU A 241 13.57 3.12 -21.93
N SER A 242 14.25 3.74 -22.89
CA SER A 242 14.95 3.06 -23.98
C SER A 242 16.35 2.57 -23.61
N PHE A 243 16.71 2.63 -22.31
CA PHE A 243 18.04 2.25 -21.80
C PHE A 243 19.19 3.03 -22.47
N SER A 244 18.93 4.29 -22.84
CA SER A 244 19.95 5.19 -23.33
C SER A 244 20.75 5.80 -22.18
N PHE A 245 22.07 5.83 -22.33
CA PHE A 245 23.02 6.48 -21.41
C PHE A 245 23.54 7.80 -21.97
N ALA A 246 22.82 8.41 -22.92
CA ALA A 246 23.17 9.72 -23.44
C ALA A 246 23.12 10.79 -22.35
N ALA A 247 23.95 11.82 -22.50
CA ALA A 247 23.89 12.98 -21.61
C ALA A 247 22.50 13.63 -21.66
N PRO A 248 21.91 13.98 -20.50
CA PRO A 248 20.60 14.59 -20.46
C PRO A 248 20.64 16.00 -21.06
N VAL A 249 19.54 16.40 -21.69
CA VAL A 249 19.35 17.80 -22.12
C VAL A 249 19.24 18.69 -20.88
N GLU A 250 19.67 19.94 -20.99
CA GLU A 250 19.49 20.92 -19.92
C GLU A 250 17.99 21.24 -19.74
N ILE A 251 17.45 20.89 -18.57
CA ILE A 251 16.03 21.07 -18.22
C ILE A 251 15.87 22.11 -17.12
N GLY A 252 16.69 22.02 -16.07
CA GLY A 252 16.68 22.91 -14.91
C GLY A 252 16.85 22.16 -13.58
N PRO A 253 17.43 22.78 -12.53
CA PRO A 253 17.75 22.09 -11.27
C PRO A 253 16.53 21.46 -10.59
N PHE A 254 15.36 22.11 -10.61
CA PHE A 254 14.14 21.60 -9.98
C PHE A 254 13.67 20.25 -10.55
N PHE A 255 13.88 20.00 -11.85
CA PHE A 255 13.60 18.69 -12.44
C PHE A 255 14.46 17.59 -11.81
N TYR A 256 15.77 17.84 -11.67
CA TYR A 256 16.68 16.88 -11.06
C TYR A 256 16.41 16.68 -9.57
N VAL A 257 15.95 17.73 -8.85
CA VAL A 257 15.45 17.60 -7.48
C VAL A 257 14.25 16.65 -7.43
N HIS A 258 13.25 16.88 -8.28
CA HIS A 258 12.05 16.04 -8.32
C HIS A 258 12.38 14.58 -8.65
N LEU A 259 13.18 14.37 -9.70
CA LEU A 259 13.60 13.04 -10.15
C LEU A 259 14.44 12.31 -9.10
N PHE A 260 15.33 13.02 -8.41
CA PHE A 260 16.13 12.46 -7.32
C PHE A 260 15.25 12.05 -6.13
N LEU A 261 14.34 12.91 -5.67
CA LEU A 261 13.44 12.57 -4.57
C LEU A 261 12.52 11.39 -4.93
N ALA A 262 12.02 11.33 -6.17
CA ALA A 262 11.28 10.18 -6.68
C ALA A 262 12.14 8.90 -6.71
N SER A 263 13.41 9.02 -7.08
CA SER A 263 14.39 7.93 -7.03
C SER A 263 14.64 7.45 -5.59
N VAL A 264 14.78 8.36 -4.64
CA VAL A 264 14.88 8.03 -3.20
C VAL A 264 13.61 7.32 -2.72
N LEU A 265 12.43 7.79 -3.13
CA LEU A 265 11.16 7.12 -2.81
C LEU A 265 11.13 5.70 -3.37
N ALA A 266 11.56 5.51 -4.62
CA ALA A 266 11.63 4.21 -5.28
C ALA A 266 12.58 3.25 -4.52
N VAL A 267 13.79 3.70 -4.16
CA VAL A 267 14.74 2.89 -3.36
C VAL A 267 14.16 2.58 -1.98
N TYR A 268 13.50 3.54 -1.32
CA TYR A 268 12.92 3.35 0.01
C TYR A 268 11.71 2.41 -0.01
N PHE A 269 10.97 2.33 -1.12
CA PHE A 269 9.70 1.62 -1.22
C PHE A 269 9.79 0.14 -0.79
N PRO A 270 10.62 -0.74 -1.40
CA PRO A 270 10.64 -2.17 -1.11
C PRO A 270 11.13 -2.54 0.30
N PHE A 271 11.81 -1.61 0.97
CA PHE A 271 12.40 -1.82 2.29
C PHE A 271 11.62 -1.13 3.41
N SER A 272 10.43 -0.60 3.12
CA SER A 272 9.66 0.20 4.07
C SER A 272 8.21 -0.27 4.20
N LYS A 273 7.45 0.46 5.03
CA LYS A 273 6.01 0.26 5.22
C LYS A 273 5.20 0.51 3.95
N LEU A 274 5.78 1.12 2.90
CA LEU A 274 5.12 1.35 1.62
C LEU A 274 4.79 0.04 0.89
N MET A 275 5.51 -1.05 1.19
CA MET A 275 5.22 -2.38 0.69
C MET A 275 3.83 -2.94 1.06
N HIS A 276 3.07 -2.25 1.92
CA HIS A 276 1.64 -2.54 2.11
C HIS A 276 0.85 -2.51 0.78
N ALA A 277 1.31 -1.73 -0.20
CA ALA A 277 0.71 -1.69 -1.54
C ALA A 277 0.67 -3.07 -2.22
N GLY A 278 1.70 -3.90 -2.06
CA GLY A 278 1.72 -5.28 -2.55
C GLY A 278 1.19 -6.29 -1.52
N ALA A 279 1.52 -6.10 -0.24
CA ALA A 279 1.24 -7.07 0.82
C ALA A 279 -0.26 -7.35 1.01
N ILE A 280 -1.13 -6.37 0.75
CA ILE A 280 -2.59 -6.53 0.93
C ILE A 280 -3.17 -7.64 0.06
N PHE A 281 -2.63 -7.86 -1.14
CA PHE A 281 -3.08 -8.90 -2.07
C PHE A 281 -2.65 -10.31 -1.65
N LEU A 282 -1.58 -10.40 -0.85
CA LEU A 282 -0.97 -11.66 -0.42
C LEU A 282 -1.29 -12.02 1.03
N SER A 283 -2.04 -11.17 1.75
CA SER A 283 -2.38 -11.40 3.15
C SER A 283 -3.41 -12.53 3.31
N PRO A 284 -3.05 -13.69 3.92
CA PRO A 284 -3.95 -14.84 4.07
C PRO A 284 -5.24 -14.51 4.85
N THR A 285 -5.14 -13.56 5.76
CA THR A 285 -6.30 -13.12 6.58
C THR A 285 -7.38 -12.41 5.77
N ARG A 286 -7.06 -11.95 4.55
CA ARG A 286 -7.93 -11.13 3.70
C ARG A 286 -8.24 -11.81 2.36
N ASN A 287 -7.27 -12.49 1.75
CA ASN A 287 -7.37 -13.04 0.39
C ASN A 287 -7.86 -14.49 0.32
N LEU A 288 -8.03 -15.16 1.46
CA LEU A 288 -8.60 -16.50 1.54
C LEU A 288 -10.13 -16.47 1.65
N ALA A 289 -10.76 -17.55 1.21
CA ALA A 289 -12.17 -17.80 1.45
C ALA A 289 -12.37 -18.40 2.85
N ASN A 290 -13.39 -17.97 3.58
CA ASN A 290 -13.90 -18.63 4.77
C ASN A 290 -14.78 -19.83 4.38
N ASN A 291 -14.14 -20.96 4.09
CA ASN A 291 -14.81 -22.19 3.66
C ASN A 291 -14.31 -23.44 4.40
N SER A 292 -13.69 -23.27 5.56
CA SER A 292 -13.13 -24.39 6.36
C SER A 292 -14.18 -25.41 6.79
N ARG A 293 -15.47 -25.02 6.83
CA ARG A 293 -16.60 -25.93 7.09
C ARG A 293 -17.06 -26.73 5.85
N GLU A 294 -16.83 -26.19 4.66
CA GLU A 294 -17.21 -26.82 3.39
C GLU A 294 -16.06 -27.69 2.84
N LYS A 295 -14.82 -27.22 2.99
CA LYS A 295 -13.64 -27.84 2.41
C LYS A 295 -12.61 -28.12 3.49
N ARG A 296 -12.20 -29.39 3.58
CA ARG A 296 -11.10 -29.80 4.45
C ARG A 296 -9.80 -29.18 3.95
N HIS A 297 -9.20 -28.31 4.76
CA HIS A 297 -7.86 -27.78 4.51
C HIS A 297 -6.81 -28.75 5.08
N VAL A 298 -6.03 -29.37 4.21
CA VAL A 298 -4.96 -30.30 4.62
C VAL A 298 -3.67 -29.50 4.76
N ASN A 299 -3.10 -29.49 5.97
CA ASN A 299 -1.82 -28.86 6.20
C ASN A 299 -0.72 -29.69 5.53
N PRO A 300 0.06 -29.13 4.57
CA PRO A 300 1.12 -29.86 3.88
C PRO A 300 2.27 -30.28 4.81
N TRP A 301 2.35 -29.73 6.02
CA TRP A 301 3.35 -30.05 7.02
C TRP A 301 2.92 -31.17 7.97
N ASN A 302 1.66 -31.62 7.90
CA ASN A 302 1.20 -32.74 8.70
C ASN A 302 1.84 -34.02 8.15
N LYS A 303 2.58 -34.74 9.01
CA LYS A 303 3.04 -36.09 8.70
C LYS A 303 1.83 -37.00 8.42
N PRO A 304 1.97 -38.06 7.63
CA PRO A 304 0.94 -39.09 7.52
C PRO A 304 0.68 -39.66 8.91
N ILE A 305 -0.44 -39.30 9.52
CA ILE A 305 -0.87 -39.87 10.80
C ILE A 305 -1.65 -41.13 10.45
N LYS A 306 -1.18 -42.28 10.92
CA LYS A 306 -1.98 -43.49 10.89
C LYS A 306 -3.09 -43.34 11.92
N PHE A 307 -4.29 -43.03 11.47
CA PHE A 307 -5.45 -43.01 12.34
C PHE A 307 -5.74 -44.46 12.75
N ARG A 308 -5.83 -44.72 14.06
CA ARG A 308 -6.39 -45.97 14.56
C ARG A 308 -7.90 -45.86 14.58
N THR A 309 -8.56 -46.86 14.02
CA THR A 309 -10.01 -47.00 14.13
C THR A 309 -10.40 -47.37 15.56
N TYR A 310 -11.65 -47.10 15.94
CA TYR A 310 -12.17 -47.59 17.22
C TYR A 310 -12.06 -49.11 17.31
N ALA A 311 -12.35 -49.85 16.23
CA ALA A 311 -12.23 -51.31 16.18
C ALA A 311 -10.80 -51.80 16.49
N GLU A 312 -9.76 -51.18 15.91
CA GLU A 312 -8.35 -51.52 16.21
C GLU A 312 -7.97 -51.17 17.65
N TYR A 313 -8.48 -50.05 18.16
CA TYR A 313 -8.28 -49.64 19.56
C TYR A 313 -8.96 -50.63 20.51
N GLU A 314 -10.21 -50.97 20.24
CA GLU A 314 -10.97 -51.93 21.01
C GLU A 314 -10.30 -53.31 20.99
N ASP A 315 -9.87 -53.82 19.84
CA ASP A 315 -9.21 -55.14 19.77
C ASP A 315 -7.92 -55.22 20.62
N GLU A 316 -7.19 -54.11 20.77
CA GLU A 316 -5.97 -54.02 21.59
C GLU A 316 -6.26 -53.82 23.09
N TYR A 317 -7.33 -53.10 23.43
CA TYR A 317 -7.60 -52.65 24.80
C TYR A 317 -8.88 -53.24 25.41
N ARG A 318 -9.62 -54.12 24.72
CA ARG A 318 -10.94 -54.64 25.12
C ARG A 318 -11.00 -55.11 26.56
N GLU A 319 -10.06 -55.96 26.94
CA GLU A 319 -9.99 -56.54 28.29
C GLU A 319 -9.79 -55.46 29.36
N LYS A 320 -8.99 -54.42 29.07
CA LYS A 320 -8.80 -53.30 29.99
C LYS A 320 -10.04 -52.41 30.04
N MET A 321 -10.71 -52.20 28.90
CA MET A 321 -11.96 -51.44 28.80
C MET A 321 -13.07 -52.12 29.61
N LYS A 322 -13.27 -53.43 29.44
CA LYS A 322 -14.22 -54.23 30.24
C LYS A 322 -13.94 -54.15 31.74
N LYS A 323 -12.68 -54.31 32.15
CA LYS A 323 -12.27 -54.19 33.56
C LYS A 323 -12.51 -52.79 34.13
N ALA A 324 -12.43 -51.76 33.30
CA ALA A 324 -12.73 -50.38 33.67
C ALA A 324 -14.22 -50.02 33.57
N GLY A 325 -15.10 -50.96 33.19
CA GLY A 325 -16.54 -50.70 33.01
C GLY A 325 -16.86 -49.81 31.80
N LEU A 326 -15.95 -49.73 30.82
CA LEU A 326 -16.16 -48.96 29.59
C LEU A 326 -16.94 -49.80 28.56
N PRO A 327 -17.83 -49.18 27.77
CA PRO A 327 -18.58 -49.87 26.73
C PRO A 327 -17.67 -50.38 25.61
N VAL A 328 -17.97 -51.59 25.14
CA VAL A 328 -17.32 -52.31 24.03
C VAL A 328 -18.39 -52.75 23.03
N GLU A 329 -18.09 -52.73 21.74
CA GLU A 329 -18.99 -53.15 20.66
C GLU A 329 -18.80 -54.64 20.29
N LYS A 330 -17.62 -55.20 20.54
CA LYS A 330 -17.29 -56.60 20.27
C LYS A 330 -17.22 -57.40 21.57
N ASP A 331 -17.87 -58.56 21.55
CA ASP A 331 -17.93 -59.50 22.69
C ASP A 331 -16.57 -60.12 23.05
#